data_AF-A0A9D4LA92-F1
#
_entry.id   AF-A0A9D4LA92-F1
#
_cell.length_a   1.000
_cell.length_b   1.000
_cell.length_c   1.000
_cell.angle_alpha   90.00
_cell.angle_beta   90.00
_cell.angle_gamma   90.00
#
_symmetry.space_group_name_H-M   'P 1'
#
loop_
_entity.id
_entity.type
_entity.pdbx_description
1 polymer ?
#
loop_
_entity_poly.entity_id
_entity_poly.type
_entity_poly.pdbx_seq_one_letter_code
_entity_poly.pdbx_strand_id
1 'polypeptide(L)'
;MDLSIASSPENTSFTTLTVVTDPYVHAQDYQQNYTAVIKLPGMECDHCVIRARYDAHKPGEDPFLQCADIKISKGAKKIDTLKYLSAESKTDKQKLVPLKRALKLKNYYGQKYKSNLKMEDTKLYGFAYNPFQPHRSNYISVSVTTGATQILNSFAFGIDDPSGGQDNKFMLDEVVAIDNGRNTTTILVHDAASSREDAATIVYSIGSQNGSLVQTSGIFKDDGIPINGLSWYKDKLYAAFRIVPNDDDFIFEVGTLEIGGLYTKRAILPISQDQFVNFQWLETEMNSYNYRDVFALMGNENEPNLLFTRIYVFDLHHGQFIRDVVLDVSEYTFMSMHSYPNGGESMYAFSPGLWADSGHEWAWSLVAVDTMYGTVTKQCDIAPKGIFQRYYGGSVFQGSSNPDGFLYHVLRVMYSEADFIVGVNPDTCEVRFSEVTNLRHVHSLQLVNPAP
;
A
#
# COMPACT_ATOMS: atom_id res chain seq x y z
N MET A 1 8.96 -11.34 -4.15
CA MET A 1 10.14 -12.21 -4.37
C MET A 1 11.16 -12.00 -3.25
N ASP A 2 11.64 -13.06 -2.60
CA ASP A 2 12.83 -13.01 -1.73
C ASP A 2 14.04 -13.72 -2.34
N LEU A 3 15.23 -13.21 -2.03
CA LEU A 3 16.49 -13.90 -2.25
C LEU A 3 17.09 -14.27 -0.92
N SER A 4 17.45 -15.54 -0.76
CA SER A 4 17.98 -16.07 0.49
C SER A 4 19.19 -16.99 0.24
N ILE A 5 20.09 -17.16 1.20
CA ILE A 5 21.31 -17.99 1.06
C ILE A 5 21.37 -19.10 2.10
N ALA A 6 21.82 -20.29 1.70
CA ALA A 6 22.19 -21.39 2.57
C ALA A 6 23.71 -21.64 2.49
N SER A 7 24.33 -21.95 3.63
CA SER A 7 25.78 -22.17 3.76
C SER A 7 26.28 -23.45 3.09
N SER A 8 25.37 -24.39 2.82
CA SER A 8 25.62 -25.66 2.17
C SER A 8 24.36 -26.15 1.46
N PRO A 9 24.45 -27.06 0.48
CA PRO A 9 23.30 -27.51 -0.29
C PRO A 9 22.32 -28.34 0.54
N GLU A 10 22.83 -29.02 1.58
CA GLU A 10 22.03 -29.81 2.52
C GLU A 10 21.38 -28.98 3.63
N ASN A 11 21.67 -27.68 3.71
CA ASN A 11 21.13 -26.83 4.76
C ASN A 11 19.72 -26.35 4.37
N THR A 12 18.72 -26.75 5.17
CA THR A 12 17.32 -26.35 4.99
C THR A 12 17.04 -24.93 5.49
N SER A 13 17.97 -24.33 6.25
CA SER A 13 17.85 -22.98 6.79
C SER A 13 18.49 -21.97 5.87
N PHE A 14 17.65 -21.17 5.22
CA PHE A 14 18.05 -20.05 4.38
C PHE A 14 18.04 -18.74 5.16
N THR A 15 19.06 -17.91 4.95
CA THR A 15 19.11 -16.53 5.45
C THR A 15 18.68 -15.57 4.35
N THR A 16 17.59 -14.82 4.56
CA THR A 16 17.14 -13.82 3.60
C THR A 16 18.16 -12.70 3.43
N LEU A 17 18.51 -12.42 2.17
CA LEU A 17 19.46 -11.40 1.76
C LEU A 17 18.79 -10.10 1.33
N THR A 18 17.66 -10.22 0.61
CA THR A 18 16.83 -9.09 0.20
C THR A 18 15.43 -9.55 -0.18
N VAL A 19 14.49 -8.62 -0.17
CA VAL A 19 13.12 -8.81 -0.66
C VAL A 19 12.86 -7.76 -1.73
N VAL A 20 12.33 -8.22 -2.87
CA VAL A 20 11.85 -7.38 -3.96
C VAL A 20 10.35 -7.58 -4.04
N THR A 21 9.60 -6.52 -3.76
CA THR A 21 8.14 -6.52 -3.89
C THR A 21 7.75 -6.34 -5.35
N ASP A 22 6.64 -6.98 -5.75
CA ASP A 22 6.03 -6.71 -7.04
C ASP A 22 5.42 -5.30 -7.00
N PRO A 23 5.80 -4.37 -7.89
CA PRO A 23 5.23 -3.03 -7.90
C PRO A 23 3.74 -3.01 -8.31
N TYR A 24 3.20 -4.10 -8.86
CA TYR A 24 1.78 -4.28 -9.11
C TYR A 24 1.34 -5.72 -8.78
N VAL A 25 1.25 -6.00 -7.47
CA VAL A 25 0.89 -7.31 -6.90
C VAL A 25 -0.42 -7.92 -7.44
N HIS A 26 -1.28 -7.13 -8.08
CA HIS A 26 -2.58 -7.56 -8.62
C HIS A 26 -2.60 -7.81 -10.15
N ALA A 27 -1.55 -7.49 -10.91
CA ALA A 27 -1.49 -7.86 -12.33
C ALA A 27 -0.89 -9.26 -12.54
N GLN A 28 -1.74 -10.16 -13.02
CA GLN A 28 -1.34 -11.53 -13.37
C GLN A 28 -0.34 -11.60 -14.55
N ASP A 29 -0.27 -10.54 -15.37
CA ASP A 29 0.58 -10.46 -16.55
C ASP A 29 1.76 -9.48 -16.40
N TYR A 30 2.04 -9.02 -15.19
CA TYR A 30 3.21 -8.18 -14.88
C TYR A 30 4.51 -8.99 -14.93
N GLN A 31 4.87 -9.45 -16.13
CA GLN A 31 6.10 -10.19 -16.40
C GLN A 31 7.26 -9.23 -16.66
N GLN A 32 7.87 -8.70 -15.60
CA GLN A 32 9.14 -7.98 -15.69
C GLN A 32 10.32 -8.80 -15.17
N ASN A 33 11.51 -8.53 -15.73
CA ASN A 33 12.76 -9.04 -15.16
C ASN A 33 13.05 -8.30 -13.85
N TYR A 34 12.89 -8.99 -12.72
CA TYR A 34 13.28 -8.46 -11.41
C TYR A 34 14.82 -8.44 -11.29
N THR A 35 15.40 -7.28 -10.99
CA THR A 35 16.82 -7.15 -10.62
C THR A 35 16.92 -6.82 -9.14
N ALA A 36 17.61 -7.67 -8.39
CA ALA A 36 17.82 -7.49 -6.96
C ALA A 36 19.32 -7.38 -6.65
N VAL A 37 19.69 -6.40 -5.82
CA VAL A 37 21.06 -6.28 -5.30
C VAL A 37 21.12 -6.92 -3.93
N ILE A 38 21.97 -7.93 -3.76
CA ILE A 38 22.17 -8.63 -2.50
C ILE A 38 23.55 -8.32 -1.91
N LYS A 39 23.61 -8.14 -0.60
CA LYS A 39 24.87 -8.09 0.14
C LYS A 39 25.16 -9.47 0.70
N LEU A 40 26.19 -10.14 0.19
CA LEU A 40 26.56 -11.45 0.70
C LEU A 40 27.10 -11.34 2.14
N PRO A 41 26.73 -12.28 3.04
CA PRO A 41 27.34 -12.37 4.35
C PRO A 41 28.85 -12.61 4.19
N GLY A 42 29.65 -12.09 5.12
CA GLY A 42 31.11 -12.22 5.13
C GLY A 42 31.60 -13.64 5.47
N MET A 43 31.01 -14.65 4.85
CA MET A 43 31.28 -16.07 5.03
C MET A 43 32.05 -16.63 3.84
N GLU A 44 32.74 -17.74 4.05
CA GLU A 44 33.30 -18.56 2.97
C GLU A 44 32.51 -19.83 2.85
N CYS A 45 32.28 -20.29 1.62
CA CYS A 45 31.65 -21.55 1.32
C CYS A 45 31.99 -22.00 -0.10
N ASP A 46 32.26 -23.29 -0.25
CA ASP A 46 32.54 -23.89 -1.56
C ASP A 46 31.28 -24.26 -2.34
N HIS A 47 30.16 -24.50 -1.63
CA HIS A 47 28.88 -24.95 -2.18
C HIS A 47 27.70 -24.27 -1.46
N CYS A 48 27.66 -22.94 -1.44
CA CYS A 48 26.47 -22.23 -0.98
C CYS A 48 25.36 -22.27 -2.02
N VAL A 49 24.11 -22.12 -1.58
CA VAL A 49 22.96 -22.01 -2.48
C VAL A 49 22.29 -20.67 -2.27
N ILE A 50 22.13 -19.89 -3.33
CA ILE A 50 21.17 -18.77 -3.34
C ILE A 50 19.83 -19.31 -3.83
N ARG A 51 18.77 -19.08 -3.07
CA ARG A 51 17.40 -19.37 -3.44
C ARG A 51 16.69 -18.06 -3.78
N ALA A 52 16.12 -18.00 -4.98
CA ALA A 52 15.07 -17.06 -5.32
C ALA A 52 13.72 -17.73 -5.07
N ARG A 53 12.87 -17.08 -4.29
CA ARG A 53 11.47 -17.47 -4.11
C ARG A 53 10.58 -16.33 -4.56
N TYR A 54 9.71 -16.60 -5.52
CA TYR A 54 8.62 -15.71 -5.91
C TYR A 54 7.33 -16.30 -5.35
N ASP A 55 6.68 -15.55 -4.46
CA ASP A 55 5.37 -15.90 -3.93
C ASP A 55 4.33 -15.11 -4.75
N ALA A 56 3.36 -15.82 -5.32
CA ALA A 56 2.34 -15.21 -6.16
C ALA A 56 1.18 -14.75 -5.29
N HIS A 57 0.68 -13.52 -5.48
CA HIS A 57 -0.46 -13.00 -4.72
C HIS A 57 -1.82 -13.42 -5.30
N LYS A 58 -1.85 -14.47 -6.12
CA LYS A 58 -3.07 -14.98 -6.75
C LYS A 58 -3.50 -16.28 -6.08
N PRO A 59 -4.77 -16.38 -5.62
CA PRO A 59 -5.32 -17.64 -5.13
C PRO A 59 -5.14 -18.78 -6.15
N GLY A 60 -4.50 -19.86 -5.73
CA GLY A 60 -4.28 -21.06 -6.56
C GLY A 60 -2.99 -21.09 -7.40
N GLU A 61 -2.10 -20.09 -7.30
CA GLU A 61 -0.76 -20.17 -7.89
C GLU A 61 0.29 -20.62 -6.85
N ASP A 62 1.09 -21.63 -7.21
CA ASP A 62 2.14 -22.14 -6.32
C ASP A 62 3.37 -21.20 -6.28
N PRO A 63 4.06 -21.07 -5.13
CA PRO A 63 5.30 -20.33 -5.05
C PRO A 63 6.36 -20.87 -6.02
N PHE A 64 6.97 -19.98 -6.80
CA PHE A 64 8.04 -20.33 -7.71
C PHE A 64 9.40 -20.27 -7.00
N LEU A 65 10.17 -21.35 -7.12
CA LEU A 65 11.44 -21.54 -6.43
C LEU A 65 12.56 -21.85 -7.42
N GLN A 66 13.64 -21.08 -7.37
CA GLN A 66 14.87 -21.36 -8.10
C GLN A 66 16.08 -21.32 -7.17
N CYS A 67 17.01 -22.24 -7.37
CA CYS A 67 18.26 -22.32 -6.63
C CYS A 67 19.45 -22.13 -7.58
N ALA A 68 20.47 -21.42 -7.11
CA ALA A 68 21.73 -21.21 -7.79
C ALA A 68 22.88 -21.60 -6.87
N ASP A 69 23.70 -22.54 -7.31
CA ASP A 69 24.93 -22.92 -6.61
C ASP A 69 26.01 -21.85 -6.80
N ILE A 70 26.58 -21.41 -5.69
CA ILE A 70 27.62 -20.38 -5.66
C ILE A 70 28.77 -20.76 -4.73
N LYS A 71 29.95 -20.22 -5.03
CA LYS A 71 31.14 -20.32 -4.18
C LYS A 71 31.53 -18.92 -3.68
N ILE A 72 31.65 -18.76 -2.37
CA ILE A 72 32.16 -17.56 -1.71
C ILE A 72 33.53 -17.89 -1.12
N SER A 73 34.58 -17.20 -1.57
CA SER A 73 35.94 -17.43 -1.06
C SER A 73 36.56 -16.11 -0.63
N LYS A 74 37.41 -16.10 0.41
CA LYS A 74 38.22 -14.94 0.74
C LYS A 74 39.19 -14.71 -0.40
N GLY A 75 38.94 -13.64 -1.15
CA GLY A 75 39.94 -13.15 -2.09
C GLY A 75 41.18 -12.69 -1.35
N ALA A 76 42.33 -13.31 -1.62
CA ALA A 76 43.65 -12.75 -1.31
C ALA A 76 43.95 -11.46 -2.10
N LYS A 77 43.06 -11.07 -3.02
CA LYS A 77 42.94 -9.68 -3.43
C LYS A 77 42.04 -8.98 -2.44
N LYS A 78 42.66 -8.28 -1.50
CA LYS A 78 42.09 -7.01 -1.06
C LYS A 78 41.79 -6.26 -2.35
N ILE A 79 40.50 -6.12 -2.64
CA ILE A 79 40.02 -5.26 -3.72
C ILE A 79 40.28 -3.83 -3.19
N ASP A 80 41.57 -3.45 -3.05
CA ASP A 80 42.03 -2.15 -2.51
C ASP A 80 41.55 -0.99 -3.39
N THR A 81 41.17 -1.34 -4.61
CA THR A 81 40.14 -0.64 -5.33
C THR A 81 39.21 -1.72 -5.85
N LEU A 82 37.96 -1.69 -5.40
CA LEU A 82 36.88 -1.87 -6.38
C LEU A 82 37.22 -0.71 -7.30
N LYS A 83 38.00 -0.98 -8.35
CA LYS A 83 37.66 -0.34 -9.59
C LYS A 83 36.24 -0.88 -9.82
N TYR A 84 35.25 -0.24 -9.20
CA TYR A 84 34.35 0.56 -10.00
C TYR A 84 35.25 1.03 -11.12
N LEU A 85 35.25 0.28 -12.22
CA LEU A 85 35.36 0.93 -13.49
C LEU A 85 34.33 2.02 -13.33
N SER A 86 34.76 3.21 -12.93
CA SER A 86 34.08 4.45 -13.16
C SER A 86 34.17 4.70 -14.68
N ALA A 87 33.94 3.68 -15.50
CA ALA A 87 32.73 3.73 -16.27
C ALA A 87 31.61 4.01 -15.26
N GLU A 88 31.36 5.30 -15.00
CA GLU A 88 29.98 5.74 -14.89
C GLU A 88 29.31 5.11 -16.11
N SER A 89 28.80 3.90 -15.94
CA SER A 89 28.11 3.20 -16.98
C SER A 89 26.99 4.17 -17.36
N LYS A 90 26.67 4.33 -18.65
CA LYS A 90 25.55 5.21 -19.03
C LYS A 90 24.30 4.92 -18.17
N THR A 91 24.15 3.67 -17.74
CA THR A 91 23.20 3.14 -16.76
C THR A 91 23.28 3.77 -15.36
N ASP A 92 24.43 3.97 -14.72
CA ASP A 92 24.50 4.62 -13.38
C ASP A 92 24.22 6.13 -13.44
N LYS A 93 24.62 6.78 -14.53
CA LYS A 93 24.19 8.16 -14.82
C LYS A 93 22.68 8.25 -15.00
N GLN A 94 22.08 7.29 -15.69
CA GLN A 94 20.63 7.22 -15.88
C GLN A 94 19.88 7.02 -14.55
N LYS A 95 20.42 6.26 -13.59
CA LYS A 95 19.81 6.08 -12.25
C LYS A 95 19.83 7.36 -11.40
N LEU A 96 20.86 8.18 -11.52
CA LEU A 96 21.00 9.41 -10.72
C LEU A 96 20.19 10.59 -11.27
N VAL A 97 19.78 10.58 -12.54
CA VAL A 97 19.05 11.68 -13.18
C VAL A 97 17.67 11.89 -12.56
N PRO A 98 16.81 10.85 -12.41
CA PRO A 98 15.51 10.99 -11.75
C PRO A 98 15.64 11.51 -10.31
N LEU A 99 16.56 10.97 -9.51
CA LEU A 99 16.78 11.45 -8.13
C LEU A 99 17.19 12.92 -8.08
N LYS A 100 18.12 13.36 -8.94
CA LYS A 100 18.51 14.78 -9.03
C LYS A 100 17.33 15.66 -9.46
N ARG A 101 16.47 15.18 -10.36
CA ARG A 101 15.26 15.90 -10.78
C ARG A 101 14.23 15.98 -9.66
N ALA A 102 14.02 14.90 -8.90
CA ALA A 102 13.14 14.87 -7.73
C ALA A 102 13.60 15.88 -6.66
N LEU A 103 14.89 15.91 -6.32
CA LEU A 103 15.45 16.89 -5.39
C LEU A 103 15.29 18.35 -5.88
N LYS A 104 15.46 18.60 -7.18
CA LYS A 104 15.19 19.92 -7.76
C LYS A 104 13.72 20.29 -7.68
N LEU A 105 12.83 19.35 -7.96
CA LEU A 105 11.37 19.54 -7.90
C LEU A 105 10.93 19.88 -6.46
N LYS A 106 11.40 19.13 -5.47
CA LYS A 106 11.21 19.43 -4.05
C LYS A 106 11.65 20.86 -3.73
N ASN A 107 12.87 21.23 -4.11
CA ASN A 107 13.41 22.56 -3.81
C ASN A 107 12.61 23.67 -4.52
N TYR A 108 12.14 23.42 -5.74
CA TYR A 108 11.26 24.33 -6.48
C TYR A 108 9.97 24.59 -5.70
N TYR A 109 9.26 23.53 -5.28
CA TYR A 109 8.02 23.68 -4.53
C TYR A 109 8.24 24.30 -3.14
N GLY A 110 9.31 23.94 -2.44
CA GLY A 110 9.68 24.56 -1.17
C GLY A 110 9.98 26.06 -1.29
N GLN A 111 10.51 26.51 -2.44
CA GLN A 111 10.69 27.95 -2.72
C GLN A 111 9.38 28.63 -3.16
N LYS A 112 8.54 27.95 -3.94
CA LYS A 112 7.27 28.46 -4.46
C LYS A 112 6.28 28.75 -3.34
N TYR A 113 6.18 27.83 -2.38
CA TYR A 113 5.17 27.88 -1.33
C TYR A 113 5.71 28.34 0.03
N LYS A 114 6.89 29.00 0.08
CA LYS A 114 7.54 29.53 1.30
C LYS A 114 6.51 30.04 2.33
N SER A 115 6.05 29.16 3.21
CA SER A 115 5.05 29.48 4.19
C SER A 115 5.78 29.81 5.48
N ASN A 116 5.55 31.00 6.01
CA ASN A 116 6.03 31.42 7.33
C ASN A 116 5.34 30.67 8.48
N LEU A 117 4.65 29.57 8.19
CA LEU A 117 3.96 28.76 9.16
C LEU A 117 4.98 27.75 9.70
N LYS A 118 5.33 27.91 10.97
CA LYS A 118 5.86 26.80 11.78
C LYS A 118 4.76 25.75 11.86
N MET A 119 4.56 24.98 10.80
CA MET A 119 3.71 23.81 10.87
C MET A 119 4.41 22.79 11.75
N GLU A 120 3.67 22.28 12.73
CA GLU A 120 4.08 21.08 13.42
C GLU A 120 4.26 19.97 12.38
N ASP A 121 5.30 19.16 12.59
CA ASP A 121 5.63 18.09 11.67
C ASP A 121 4.56 16.99 11.74
N THR A 122 3.64 16.99 10.76
CA THR A 122 2.62 15.94 10.60
C THR A 122 3.31 14.59 10.47
N LYS A 123 2.77 13.57 11.16
CA LYS A 123 3.29 12.21 11.12
C LYS A 123 2.26 11.26 10.50
N LEU A 124 2.74 10.40 9.63
CA LEU A 124 2.01 9.21 9.18
C LEU A 124 2.39 8.03 10.05
N TYR A 125 1.51 7.05 10.16
CA TYR A 125 1.72 5.84 10.95
C TYR A 125 1.49 4.62 10.07
N GLY A 126 2.11 3.50 10.37
CA GLY A 126 1.94 2.29 9.54
C GLY A 126 2.78 1.14 10.05
N PHE A 127 2.80 0.05 9.29
CA PHE A 127 3.52 -1.15 9.65
C PHE A 127 4.73 -1.33 8.73
N ALA A 128 5.91 -1.47 9.33
CA ALA A 128 7.15 -1.74 8.63
C ALA A 128 7.50 -3.22 8.76
N TYR A 129 7.70 -3.87 7.61
CA TYR A 129 8.20 -5.23 7.52
C TYR A 129 9.61 -5.30 8.14
N ASN A 130 9.85 -6.34 8.96
CA ASN A 130 11.17 -6.59 9.53
C ASN A 130 11.87 -7.71 8.75
N PRO A 131 12.82 -7.39 7.85
CA PRO A 131 13.48 -8.41 7.03
C PRO A 131 14.35 -9.39 7.83
N PHE A 132 14.68 -9.06 9.08
CA PHE A 132 15.47 -9.94 9.96
C PHE A 132 14.59 -10.83 10.82
N GLN A 133 13.30 -10.51 10.95
CA GLN A 133 12.31 -11.25 11.72
C GLN A 133 10.98 -11.21 10.95
N PRO A 134 10.82 -12.01 9.87
CA PRO A 134 9.69 -11.90 8.94
C PRO A 134 8.32 -12.03 9.63
N HIS A 135 8.27 -12.82 10.70
CA HIS A 135 7.09 -13.03 11.56
C HIS A 135 6.80 -11.88 12.54
N ARG A 136 7.50 -10.75 12.39
CA ARG A 136 7.33 -9.57 13.21
C ARG A 136 7.22 -8.33 12.33
N SER A 137 6.33 -7.45 12.74
CA SER A 137 6.15 -6.13 12.14
C SER A 137 6.51 -5.07 13.18
N ASN A 138 7.01 -3.94 12.71
CA ASN A 138 7.19 -2.77 13.54
C ASN A 138 6.09 -1.78 13.22
N TYR A 139 5.34 -1.34 14.23
CA TYR A 139 4.49 -0.17 14.06
C TYR A 139 5.35 1.07 14.19
N ILE A 140 5.32 1.90 13.15
CA ILE A 140 6.21 3.05 13.01
C ILE A 140 5.41 4.34 12.81
N SER A 141 6.06 5.47 13.10
CA SER A 141 5.67 6.78 12.58
C SER A 141 6.68 7.27 11.54
N VAL A 142 6.21 8.04 10.56
CA VAL A 142 7.01 8.67 9.51
C VAL A 142 6.68 10.16 9.44
N SER A 143 7.70 11.01 9.54
CA SER A 143 7.58 12.46 9.37
C SER A 143 7.29 12.83 7.92
N VAL A 144 6.22 13.60 7.64
CA VAL A 144 5.94 14.07 6.27
C VAL A 144 6.92 15.15 5.81
N THR A 145 7.61 15.82 6.73
CA THR A 145 8.59 16.86 6.38
C THR A 145 9.98 16.27 6.18
N THR A 146 10.43 15.45 7.13
CA THR A 146 11.82 14.96 7.17
C THR A 146 11.96 13.54 6.62
N GLY A 147 10.86 12.82 6.37
CA GLY A 147 10.87 11.43 5.94
C GLY A 147 11.44 10.46 6.99
N ALA A 148 11.80 10.94 8.18
CA ALA A 148 12.39 10.13 9.23
C ALA A 148 11.36 9.14 9.81
N THR A 149 11.79 7.90 9.99
CA THR A 149 10.99 6.83 10.57
C THR A 149 11.36 6.62 12.05
N GLN A 150 10.37 6.33 12.88
CA GLN A 150 10.54 6.00 14.29
C GLN A 150 9.70 4.78 14.63
N ILE A 151 10.33 3.76 15.21
CA ILE A 151 9.63 2.59 15.73
C ILE A 151 8.92 2.97 17.03
N LEU A 152 7.61 2.68 17.08
CA LEU A 152 6.76 2.94 18.24
C LEU A 152 6.50 1.66 19.03
N ASN A 153 6.22 0.56 18.31
CA ASN A 153 6.03 -0.75 18.91
C ASN A 153 6.40 -1.86 17.92
N SER A 154 6.51 -3.10 18.40
CA SER A 154 6.71 -4.29 17.59
C SER A 154 5.64 -5.32 17.89
N PHE A 155 5.16 -6.01 16.85
CA PHE A 155 4.14 -7.03 16.94
C PHE A 155 4.67 -8.39 16.50
N ALA A 156 4.09 -9.46 17.05
CA ALA A 156 4.37 -10.84 16.69
C ALA A 156 3.42 -11.33 15.58
N PHE A 157 3.28 -10.52 14.53
CA PHE A 157 2.66 -10.91 13.27
C PHE A 157 3.49 -10.35 12.11
N GLY A 158 3.55 -11.09 11.01
CA GLY A 158 4.15 -10.61 9.77
C GLY A 158 3.22 -9.67 8.99
N ILE A 159 3.77 -8.91 8.06
CA ILE A 159 3.00 -8.22 7.02
C ILE A 159 3.24 -9.03 5.77
N ASP A 160 2.19 -9.57 5.18
CA ASP A 160 2.26 -10.19 3.85
C ASP A 160 3.51 -11.10 3.68
N ASP A 161 3.68 -12.11 4.56
CA ASP A 161 5.00 -12.65 4.98
C ASP A 161 5.82 -13.52 3.99
N PRO A 162 5.50 -13.82 2.72
CA PRO A 162 5.80 -15.08 1.98
C PRO A 162 6.35 -16.39 2.63
N SER A 163 6.92 -16.41 3.83
CA SER A 163 7.40 -17.61 4.52
C SER A 163 6.29 -18.34 5.25
N GLY A 164 5.64 -19.25 4.52
CA GLY A 164 4.73 -20.29 5.03
C GLY A 164 5.33 -21.26 6.05
N GLY A 165 5.85 -20.75 7.17
CA GLY A 165 5.96 -21.49 8.41
C GLY A 165 4.58 -21.57 9.06
N GLN A 166 4.22 -22.75 9.54
CA GLN A 166 2.91 -23.11 10.10
C GLN A 166 2.47 -22.35 11.38
N ASP A 167 3.14 -21.24 11.75
CA ASP A 167 3.01 -20.62 13.08
C ASP A 167 2.77 -19.10 13.09
N ASN A 168 2.58 -18.42 11.95
CA ASN A 168 2.70 -16.97 11.93
C ASN A 168 1.42 -16.24 11.56
N LYS A 169 0.88 -15.52 12.55
CA LYS A 169 -0.11 -14.46 12.37
C LYS A 169 0.39 -13.48 11.31
N PHE A 170 -0.49 -13.02 10.44
CA PHE A 170 -0.18 -11.97 9.48
C PHE A 170 -1.34 -10.99 9.31
N MET A 171 -1.01 -9.83 8.78
CA MET A 171 -1.95 -8.78 8.39
C MET A 171 -1.83 -8.59 6.88
N LEU A 172 -2.98 -8.47 6.21
CA LEU A 172 -3.04 -8.08 4.80
C LEU A 172 -2.92 -6.57 4.66
N ASP A 173 -2.37 -6.11 3.55
CA ASP A 173 -2.49 -4.71 3.18
C ASP A 173 -3.98 -4.36 3.01
N GLU A 174 -4.36 -3.11 3.28
CA GLU A 174 -5.72 -2.57 3.04
C GLU A 174 -6.85 -2.98 4.02
N VAL A 175 -6.59 -3.85 5.00
CA VAL A 175 -7.51 -4.12 6.13
C VAL A 175 -7.21 -3.25 7.36
N VAL A 176 -7.05 -1.96 7.13
CA VAL A 176 -6.69 -0.98 8.17
C VAL A 176 -7.67 0.19 8.19
N ALA A 177 -8.19 0.51 9.37
CA ALA A 177 -9.06 1.67 9.57
C ALA A 177 -8.66 2.46 10.83
N ILE A 178 -8.82 3.78 10.79
CA ILE A 178 -8.42 4.67 11.90
C ILE A 178 -9.67 5.28 12.54
N ASP A 179 -9.77 5.20 13.84
CA ASP A 179 -10.73 5.96 14.63
C ASP A 179 -10.01 7.15 15.30
N ASN A 180 -10.01 8.29 14.61
CA ASN A 180 -9.40 9.53 15.08
C ASN A 180 -10.01 10.03 16.39
N GLY A 181 -11.30 9.76 16.65
CA GLY A 181 -11.97 10.15 17.89
C GLY A 181 -11.45 9.38 19.12
N ARG A 182 -10.88 8.19 18.90
CA ARG A 182 -10.27 7.36 19.96
C ARG A 182 -8.75 7.31 19.90
N ASN A 183 -8.14 7.90 18.88
CA ASN A 183 -6.73 7.73 18.57
C ASN A 183 -6.34 6.23 18.47
N THR A 184 -7.18 5.43 17.79
CA THR A 184 -6.95 4.00 17.60
C THR A 184 -6.94 3.59 16.14
N THR A 185 -6.02 2.70 15.79
CA THR A 185 -5.91 2.02 14.51
C THR A 185 -6.43 0.61 14.68
N THR A 186 -7.33 0.19 13.80
CA THR A 186 -7.89 -1.15 13.80
C THR A 186 -7.38 -1.89 12.57
N ILE A 187 -6.89 -3.10 12.81
CA ILE A 187 -6.38 -4.00 11.77
C ILE A 187 -7.02 -5.38 11.92
N LEU A 188 -7.09 -6.12 10.81
CA LEU A 188 -7.45 -7.54 10.83
C LEU A 188 -6.21 -8.41 10.78
N VAL A 189 -6.18 -9.45 11.60
CA VAL A 189 -5.03 -10.35 11.77
C VAL A 189 -5.52 -11.79 11.68
N HIS A 190 -4.82 -12.60 10.90
CA HIS A 190 -5.01 -14.05 10.84
C HIS A 190 -4.39 -14.70 12.08
N ASP A 191 -5.03 -15.73 12.64
CA ASP A 191 -4.47 -16.41 13.82
C ASP A 191 -3.37 -17.41 13.41
N ALA A 192 -2.49 -17.75 14.35
CA ALA A 192 -1.33 -18.61 14.11
C ALA A 192 -1.69 -20.04 13.65
N ALA A 193 -2.95 -20.47 13.83
CA ALA A 193 -3.42 -21.80 13.47
C ALA A 193 -4.13 -21.87 12.12
N SER A 194 -4.30 -20.75 11.41
CA SER A 194 -5.04 -20.68 10.13
C SER A 194 -4.10 -20.60 8.91
N SER A 195 -4.54 -21.15 7.79
CA SER A 195 -3.92 -20.97 6.47
C SER A 195 -3.92 -19.50 6.06
N ARG A 196 -3.05 -19.11 5.13
CA ARG A 196 -3.11 -17.79 4.50
C ARG A 196 -4.38 -17.56 3.69
N GLU A 197 -4.92 -18.65 3.17
CA GLU A 197 -6.17 -18.67 2.40
C GLU A 197 -7.40 -18.52 3.30
N ASP A 198 -7.25 -18.66 4.63
CA ASP A 198 -8.36 -18.51 5.56
C ASP A 198 -8.65 -17.03 5.80
N ALA A 199 -9.91 -16.67 6.06
CA ALA A 199 -10.26 -15.31 6.46
C ALA A 199 -9.57 -14.89 7.77
N ALA A 200 -9.22 -13.61 7.89
CA ALA A 200 -8.75 -13.05 9.16
C ALA A 200 -9.83 -13.23 10.24
N THR A 201 -9.45 -13.75 11.40
CA THR A 201 -10.40 -14.08 12.48
C THR A 201 -10.27 -13.18 13.70
N ILE A 202 -9.30 -12.26 13.70
CA ILE A 202 -9.03 -11.40 14.86
C ILE A 202 -8.98 -9.92 14.46
N VAL A 203 -9.64 -9.08 15.25
CA VAL A 203 -9.54 -7.62 15.21
C VAL A 203 -8.55 -7.16 16.27
N TYR A 204 -7.53 -6.42 15.85
CA TYR A 204 -6.60 -5.74 16.75
C TYR A 204 -6.95 -4.26 16.74
N SER A 205 -7.09 -3.66 17.92
CA SER A 205 -7.12 -2.22 18.07
C SER A 205 -5.86 -1.76 18.78
N ILE A 206 -5.18 -0.81 18.16
CA ILE A 206 -3.84 -0.34 18.53
C ILE A 206 -3.92 1.17 18.73
N GLY A 207 -3.26 1.72 19.75
CA GLY A 207 -3.17 3.17 19.93
C GLY A 207 -2.38 3.79 18.77
N SER A 208 -3.01 4.65 17.98
CA SER A 208 -2.45 5.10 16.70
C SER A 208 -1.14 5.86 16.83
N GLN A 209 -0.91 6.56 17.94
CA GLN A 209 0.32 7.35 18.13
C GLN A 209 1.42 6.65 18.91
N ASN A 210 1.10 5.58 19.66
CA ASN A 210 2.06 4.89 20.51
C ASN A 210 2.26 3.41 20.15
N GLY A 211 1.44 2.87 19.24
CA GLY A 211 1.48 1.47 18.85
C GLY A 211 1.05 0.50 19.95
N SER A 212 0.54 0.95 21.09
CA SER A 212 0.15 0.06 22.19
C SER A 212 -1.09 -0.76 21.82
N LEU A 213 -1.07 -2.07 22.07
CA LEU A 213 -2.25 -2.91 21.86
C LEU A 213 -3.33 -2.53 22.89
N VAL A 214 -4.46 -2.00 22.40
CA VAL A 214 -5.58 -1.55 23.22
C VAL A 214 -6.57 -2.69 23.44
N GLN A 215 -6.89 -3.42 22.38
CA GLN A 215 -7.87 -4.50 22.41
C GLN A 215 -7.56 -5.56 21.36
N THR A 216 -7.91 -6.80 21.69
CA THR A 216 -7.95 -7.93 20.75
C THR A 216 -9.30 -8.61 20.88
N SER A 217 -9.98 -8.81 19.75
CA SER A 217 -11.31 -9.42 19.70
C SER A 217 -11.36 -10.45 18.58
N GLY A 218 -11.90 -11.64 18.84
CA GLY A 218 -12.26 -12.56 17.75
C GLY A 218 -13.40 -11.97 16.92
N ILE A 219 -13.45 -12.29 15.63
CA ILE A 219 -14.58 -11.93 14.77
C ILE A 219 -15.67 -12.99 14.96
N PHE A 220 -16.89 -12.56 15.30
CA PHE A 220 -18.02 -13.44 15.56
C PHE A 220 -19.22 -13.08 14.70
N LYS A 221 -20.07 -14.09 14.42
CA LYS A 221 -21.12 -14.07 13.38
C LYS A 221 -20.57 -13.86 11.97
N ASP A 222 -19.33 -14.30 11.78
CA ASP A 222 -18.74 -14.43 10.46
C ASP A 222 -19.15 -15.77 9.85
N ASP A 223 -19.53 -15.76 8.59
CA ASP A 223 -19.76 -16.94 7.76
C ASP A 223 -18.45 -17.49 7.17
N GLY A 224 -17.31 -16.92 7.57
CA GLY A 224 -15.97 -17.32 7.13
C GLY A 224 -15.53 -16.63 5.84
N ILE A 225 -16.32 -15.67 5.36
CA ILE A 225 -15.99 -14.90 4.16
C ILE A 225 -14.98 -13.80 4.50
N PRO A 226 -13.85 -13.69 3.77
CA PRO A 226 -12.85 -12.66 4.02
C PRO A 226 -13.40 -11.24 3.95
N ILE A 227 -12.93 -10.38 4.86
CA ILE A 227 -13.09 -8.94 4.75
C ILE A 227 -11.94 -8.39 3.92
N ASN A 228 -12.25 -7.88 2.73
CA ASN A 228 -11.26 -7.38 1.78
C ASN A 228 -10.80 -5.95 2.12
N GLY A 229 -11.66 -5.14 2.74
CA GLY A 229 -11.35 -3.76 3.07
C GLY A 229 -12.07 -3.27 4.32
N LEU A 230 -11.40 -2.37 5.06
CA LEU A 230 -11.97 -1.67 6.20
C LEU A 230 -11.88 -0.16 6.02
N SER A 231 -12.93 0.55 6.40
CA SER A 231 -12.88 2.01 6.52
C SER A 231 -13.64 2.47 7.75
N TRP A 232 -13.30 3.64 8.29
CA TRP A 232 -13.93 4.15 9.51
C TRP A 232 -15.32 4.69 9.22
N TYR A 233 -16.30 4.31 10.03
CA TYR A 233 -17.69 4.71 9.81
C TYR A 233 -18.25 5.57 10.94
N LYS A 234 -17.99 5.19 12.19
CA LYS A 234 -18.29 5.97 13.41
C LYS A 234 -17.49 5.42 14.58
N ASP A 235 -17.55 6.08 15.75
CA ASP A 235 -16.87 5.60 16.98
C ASP A 235 -17.08 4.08 17.18
N LYS A 236 -15.97 3.34 17.22
CA LYS A 236 -15.88 1.88 17.38
C LYS A 236 -16.54 1.01 16.30
N LEU A 237 -16.97 1.58 15.18
CA LEU A 237 -17.66 0.86 14.11
C LEU A 237 -17.03 1.20 12.76
N TYR A 238 -16.65 0.15 12.04
CA TYR A 238 -15.97 0.23 10.74
C TYR A 238 -16.92 -0.27 9.65
N ALA A 239 -16.89 0.36 8.48
CA ALA A 239 -17.44 -0.22 7.26
C ALA A 239 -16.51 -1.36 6.84
N ALA A 240 -17.09 -2.49 6.49
CA ALA A 240 -16.35 -3.67 6.05
C ALA A 240 -16.90 -4.13 4.69
N PHE A 241 -16.01 -4.30 3.72
CA PHE A 241 -16.33 -4.76 2.38
C PHE A 241 -15.91 -6.23 2.21
N ARG A 242 -16.76 -7.02 1.55
CA ARG A 242 -16.54 -8.44 1.26
C ARG A 242 -16.88 -8.76 -0.18
N ILE A 243 -16.08 -9.62 -0.78
CA ILE A 243 -16.35 -10.28 -2.06
C ILE A 243 -16.83 -11.70 -1.75
N VAL A 244 -18.10 -11.97 -2.00
CA VAL A 244 -18.78 -13.24 -1.69
C VAL A 244 -18.84 -14.09 -2.95
N PRO A 245 -18.25 -15.29 -3.00
CA PRO A 245 -18.43 -16.20 -4.13
C PRO A 245 -19.91 -16.59 -4.31
N ASN A 246 -20.37 -16.62 -5.55
CA ASN A 246 -21.74 -17.01 -5.92
C ASN A 246 -21.72 -17.80 -7.24
N ASP A 247 -21.68 -19.14 -7.13
CA ASP A 247 -21.47 -20.07 -8.24
C ASP A 247 -20.18 -19.77 -9.02
N ASP A 248 -20.30 -19.25 -10.25
CA ASP A 248 -19.19 -18.84 -11.11
C ASP A 248 -18.92 -17.31 -11.07
N ASP A 249 -19.71 -16.57 -10.29
CA ASP A 249 -19.64 -15.11 -10.16
C ASP A 249 -19.33 -14.69 -8.70
N PHE A 250 -19.32 -13.38 -8.45
CA PHE A 250 -19.16 -12.79 -7.13
C PHE A 250 -20.26 -11.80 -6.78
N ILE A 251 -20.67 -11.75 -5.53
CA ILE A 251 -21.59 -10.73 -5.00
C ILE A 251 -20.83 -9.87 -4.01
N PHE A 252 -21.02 -8.55 -4.09
CA PHE A 252 -20.39 -7.62 -3.15
C PHE A 252 -21.30 -7.35 -1.97
N GLU A 253 -20.71 -7.40 -0.79
CA GLU A 253 -21.40 -7.18 0.47
C GLU A 253 -20.70 -6.08 1.27
N VAL A 254 -21.50 -5.19 1.85
CA VAL A 254 -21.02 -4.22 2.82
C VAL A 254 -21.71 -4.48 4.15
N GLY A 255 -20.89 -4.56 5.20
CA GLY A 255 -21.33 -4.70 6.58
C GLY A 255 -20.70 -3.67 7.49
N THR A 256 -20.99 -3.81 8.77
CA THR A 256 -20.34 -3.08 9.84
C THR A 256 -19.57 -4.04 10.73
N LEU A 257 -18.33 -3.71 11.07
CA LEU A 257 -17.50 -4.44 12.03
C LEU A 257 -17.29 -3.59 13.27
N GLU A 258 -17.68 -4.09 14.44
CA GLU A 258 -17.37 -3.44 15.72
C GLU A 258 -15.94 -3.77 16.16
N ILE A 259 -15.31 -2.87 16.93
CA ILE A 259 -14.03 -3.14 17.62
C ILE A 259 -14.08 -4.40 18.51
N GLY A 260 -15.27 -4.77 18.98
CA GLY A 260 -15.55 -6.00 19.72
C GLY A 260 -15.61 -7.26 18.85
N GLY A 261 -15.44 -7.14 17.53
CA GLY A 261 -15.44 -8.24 16.56
C GLY A 261 -16.83 -8.67 16.07
N LEU A 262 -17.89 -7.97 16.46
CA LEU A 262 -19.23 -8.26 15.92
C LEU A 262 -19.33 -7.76 14.48
N TYR A 263 -19.42 -8.68 13.53
CA TYR A 263 -19.76 -8.38 12.14
C TYR A 263 -21.29 -8.33 11.98
N THR A 264 -21.78 -7.40 11.17
CA THR A 264 -23.21 -7.32 10.79
C THR A 264 -23.32 -6.91 9.33
N LYS A 265 -23.81 -7.82 8.49
CA LYS A 265 -24.22 -7.53 7.11
C LYS A 265 -25.25 -6.40 7.07
N ARG A 266 -25.08 -5.46 6.13
CA ARG A 266 -25.98 -4.31 5.96
C ARG A 266 -26.58 -4.22 4.57
N ALA A 267 -25.75 -4.27 3.54
CA ALA A 267 -26.14 -4.11 2.16
C ALA A 267 -25.48 -5.19 1.29
N ILE A 268 -26.15 -5.56 0.22
CA ILE A 268 -25.68 -6.52 -0.76
C ILE A 268 -25.94 -5.97 -2.16
N LEU A 269 -25.02 -6.23 -3.08
CA LEU A 269 -25.21 -5.95 -4.48
C LEU A 269 -26.30 -6.87 -5.04
N PRO A 270 -27.32 -6.34 -5.74
CA PRO A 270 -28.45 -7.15 -6.20
C PRO A 270 -28.11 -8.05 -7.39
N ILE A 271 -26.96 -7.83 -8.05
CA ILE A 271 -26.53 -8.53 -9.26
C ILE A 271 -25.09 -8.99 -9.09
N SER A 272 -24.81 -10.26 -9.36
CA SER A 272 -23.46 -10.82 -9.33
C SER A 272 -22.54 -10.18 -10.39
N GLN A 273 -21.22 -10.26 -10.16
CA GLN A 273 -20.17 -9.64 -10.96
C GLN A 273 -19.13 -10.69 -11.34
N ASP A 274 -18.66 -10.63 -12.57
CA ASP A 274 -17.74 -11.57 -13.22
C ASP A 274 -16.56 -10.86 -13.91
N GLN A 275 -16.48 -9.54 -13.78
CA GLN A 275 -15.46 -8.72 -14.46
C GLN A 275 -14.73 -7.81 -13.48
N PHE A 276 -15.47 -7.02 -12.70
CA PHE A 276 -14.90 -6.01 -11.80
C PHE A 276 -14.71 -6.58 -10.39
N VAL A 277 -13.84 -7.58 -10.24
CA VAL A 277 -13.69 -8.38 -9.01
C VAL A 277 -12.36 -8.17 -8.29
N ASN A 278 -11.44 -7.39 -8.88
CA ASN A 278 -10.19 -7.02 -8.22
C ASN A 278 -10.43 -5.85 -7.27
N PHE A 279 -10.49 -6.09 -5.96
CA PHE A 279 -10.57 -5.00 -4.99
C PHE A 279 -9.36 -4.07 -5.10
N GLN A 280 -9.60 -2.76 -5.06
CA GLN A 280 -8.55 -1.73 -5.12
C GLN A 280 -8.58 -0.79 -3.92
N TRP A 281 -9.78 -0.37 -3.49
CA TRP A 281 -9.90 0.60 -2.39
C TRP A 281 -11.28 0.61 -1.75
N LEU A 282 -11.32 0.94 -0.47
CA LEU A 282 -12.56 1.22 0.27
C LEU A 282 -12.47 2.58 0.94
N GLU A 283 -13.43 3.46 0.65
CA GLU A 283 -13.51 4.78 1.27
C GLU A 283 -14.92 5.06 1.78
N THR A 284 -15.02 5.78 2.89
CA THR A 284 -16.28 6.27 3.43
C THR A 284 -16.37 7.77 3.22
N GLU A 285 -17.56 8.29 2.89
CA GLU A 285 -17.75 9.74 2.81
C GLU A 285 -17.54 10.38 4.18
N MET A 286 -16.64 11.37 4.26
CA MET A 286 -16.50 12.25 5.43
C MET A 286 -17.30 13.53 5.19
N ASN A 287 -18.62 13.51 5.41
CA ASN A 287 -19.44 14.72 5.31
C ASN A 287 -20.05 15.15 6.66
N SER A 288 -20.19 16.46 6.83
CA SER A 288 -20.51 17.13 8.10
C SER A 288 -21.99 17.01 8.53
N TYR A 289 -22.87 16.45 7.70
CA TYR A 289 -24.33 16.52 7.92
C TYR A 289 -25.14 15.20 7.82
N ASN A 290 -24.50 14.02 7.84
CA ASN A 290 -25.11 12.66 7.75
C ASN A 290 -25.50 12.17 6.34
N TYR A 291 -24.52 11.84 5.48
CA TYR A 291 -24.64 10.66 4.62
C TYR A 291 -23.31 9.92 4.60
N ARG A 292 -23.39 8.60 4.48
CA ARG A 292 -22.51 7.64 5.15
C ARG A 292 -22.20 6.51 4.17
N ASP A 293 -22.00 6.94 2.94
CA ASP A 293 -21.85 6.08 1.79
C ASP A 293 -20.48 5.43 1.82
N VAL A 294 -20.46 4.18 1.42
CA VAL A 294 -19.27 3.36 1.28
C VAL A 294 -19.02 3.20 -0.20
N PHE A 295 -17.82 3.58 -0.62
CA PHE A 295 -17.38 3.53 -2.01
C PHE A 295 -16.32 2.45 -2.13
N ALA A 296 -16.66 1.37 -2.83
CA ALA A 296 -15.73 0.30 -3.17
C ALA A 296 -15.23 0.50 -4.60
N LEU A 297 -13.92 0.69 -4.75
CA LEU A 297 -13.25 0.78 -6.05
C LEU A 297 -12.81 -0.63 -6.47
N MET A 298 -13.27 -1.07 -7.62
CA MET A 298 -13.05 -2.41 -8.15
C MET A 298 -12.45 -2.34 -9.55
N GLY A 299 -11.33 -3.03 -9.77
CA GLY A 299 -10.68 -3.19 -11.06
C GLY A 299 -11.23 -4.36 -11.86
N ASN A 300 -11.16 -4.22 -13.19
CA ASN A 300 -11.46 -5.30 -14.13
C ASN A 300 -10.35 -6.36 -14.12
N GLU A 301 -10.71 -7.62 -13.93
CA GLU A 301 -9.76 -8.74 -13.91
C GLU A 301 -9.29 -9.20 -15.29
N ASN A 302 -10.11 -8.97 -16.33
CA ASN A 302 -9.83 -9.44 -17.69
C ASN A 302 -8.84 -8.52 -18.43
N GLU A 303 -8.73 -7.27 -18.00
CA GLU A 303 -7.86 -6.26 -18.63
C GLU A 303 -7.05 -5.49 -17.57
N PRO A 304 -6.22 -6.18 -16.76
CA PRO A 304 -5.52 -5.57 -15.61
C PRO A 304 -4.54 -4.47 -16.04
N ASN A 305 -4.05 -4.52 -17.28
CA ASN A 305 -3.20 -3.49 -17.87
C ASN A 305 -3.93 -2.21 -18.30
N LEU A 306 -5.25 -2.23 -18.41
CA LEU A 306 -5.98 -1.01 -18.73
C LEU A 306 -6.43 -0.28 -17.46
N LEU A 307 -6.36 -0.96 -16.30
CA LEU A 307 -6.84 -0.47 -15.01
C LEU A 307 -8.29 0.07 -15.12
N PHE A 308 -9.10 -0.54 -15.97
CA PHE A 308 -10.52 -0.25 -16.00
C PHE A 308 -11.10 -0.51 -14.63
N THR A 309 -11.82 0.48 -14.12
CA THR A 309 -12.30 0.47 -12.76
C THR A 309 -13.75 0.93 -12.68
N ARG A 310 -14.44 0.47 -11.66
CA ARG A 310 -15.83 0.77 -11.36
C ARG A 310 -15.96 1.07 -9.88
N ILE A 311 -16.76 2.08 -9.57
CA ILE A 311 -17.12 2.40 -8.19
C ILE A 311 -18.48 1.78 -7.90
N TYR A 312 -18.59 1.06 -6.79
CA TYR A 312 -19.86 0.62 -6.22
C TYR A 312 -20.16 1.46 -4.98
N VAL A 313 -21.35 2.04 -4.93
CA VAL A 313 -21.78 2.94 -3.85
C VAL A 313 -22.88 2.28 -3.03
N PHE A 314 -22.64 2.16 -1.73
CA PHE A 314 -23.57 1.57 -0.78
C PHE A 314 -23.95 2.57 0.30
N ASP A 315 -25.22 2.61 0.65
CA ASP A 315 -25.72 3.36 1.80
C ASP A 315 -25.70 2.44 3.03
N LEU A 316 -24.69 2.61 3.87
CA LEU A 316 -24.54 1.77 5.05
C LEU A 316 -25.59 2.05 6.12
N HIS A 317 -26.18 3.24 6.12
CA HIS A 317 -27.19 3.63 7.10
C HIS A 317 -28.54 2.97 6.82
N HIS A 318 -28.98 3.02 5.56
CA HIS A 318 -30.24 2.41 5.13
C HIS A 318 -30.08 0.93 4.70
N GLY A 319 -28.85 0.44 4.56
CA GLY A 319 -28.58 -0.96 4.24
C GLY A 319 -28.93 -1.32 2.81
N GLN A 320 -28.61 -0.44 1.87
CA GLN A 320 -28.97 -0.60 0.45
C GLN A 320 -27.79 -0.30 -0.47
N PHE A 321 -27.76 -0.99 -1.60
CA PHE A 321 -26.94 -0.60 -2.74
C PHE A 321 -27.58 0.61 -3.44
N ILE A 322 -26.78 1.63 -3.76
CA ILE A 322 -27.28 2.85 -4.41
C ILE A 322 -27.10 2.76 -5.92
N ARG A 323 -25.85 2.54 -6.36
CA ARG A 323 -25.46 2.58 -7.78
C ARG A 323 -24.05 2.02 -7.97
N ASP A 324 -23.75 1.68 -9.21
CA ASP A 324 -22.38 1.48 -9.70
C ASP A 324 -22.10 2.41 -10.88
N VAL A 325 -20.84 2.82 -11.00
CA VAL A 325 -20.41 3.80 -12.01
C VAL A 325 -19.07 3.35 -12.59
N VAL A 326 -19.04 3.09 -13.90
CA VAL A 326 -17.80 2.83 -14.64
C VAL A 326 -17.03 4.14 -14.79
N LEU A 327 -15.75 4.14 -14.46
CA LEU A 327 -14.92 5.34 -14.51
C LEU A 327 -14.23 5.51 -15.87
N ASP A 328 -14.20 6.74 -16.36
CA ASP A 328 -13.42 7.13 -17.54
C ASP A 328 -11.94 7.31 -17.16
N VAL A 329 -11.20 6.19 -17.18
CA VAL A 329 -9.75 6.15 -16.93
C VAL A 329 -8.91 6.31 -18.19
N SER A 330 -9.49 6.87 -19.26
CA SER A 330 -8.83 6.99 -20.58
C SER A 330 -7.61 7.92 -20.60
N GLU A 331 -7.43 8.75 -19.58
CA GLU A 331 -6.24 9.59 -19.39
C GLU A 331 -5.53 9.35 -18.04
N TYR A 332 -6.28 8.93 -17.01
CA TYR A 332 -5.78 8.84 -15.64
C TYR A 332 -6.20 7.53 -15.00
N THR A 333 -5.23 6.72 -14.64
CA THR A 333 -5.44 5.48 -13.88
C THR A 333 -5.04 5.69 -12.42
N PHE A 334 -5.67 4.96 -11.50
CA PHE A 334 -5.42 5.00 -10.05
C PHE A 334 -5.98 3.73 -9.40
N MET A 335 -5.56 3.44 -8.17
CA MET A 335 -6.06 2.30 -7.39
C MET A 335 -6.57 2.70 -6.01
N SER A 336 -6.65 4.00 -5.73
CA SER A 336 -7.10 4.52 -4.45
C SER A 336 -7.78 5.85 -4.66
N MET A 337 -8.76 6.15 -3.82
CA MET A 337 -9.50 7.42 -3.87
C MET A 337 -9.84 7.87 -2.46
N HIS A 338 -9.81 9.17 -2.23
CA HIS A 338 -10.04 9.75 -0.91
C HIS A 338 -11.22 10.72 -0.99
N SER A 339 -12.18 10.55 -0.08
CA SER A 339 -13.21 11.56 0.19
C SER A 339 -12.50 12.79 0.76
N TYR A 340 -12.92 14.02 0.45
CA TYR A 340 -12.30 15.23 1.02
C TYR A 340 -13.39 16.17 1.54
N PRO A 341 -13.27 16.75 2.75
CA PRO A 341 -14.38 17.43 3.43
C PRO A 341 -15.07 18.56 2.64
N ASN A 342 -14.34 19.23 1.74
CA ASN A 342 -14.87 20.32 0.90
C ASN A 342 -15.12 19.90 -0.56
N GLY A 343 -14.94 18.61 -0.90
CA GLY A 343 -14.91 18.10 -2.28
C GLY A 343 -16.27 17.93 -2.96
N GLY A 344 -17.39 18.09 -2.23
CA GLY A 344 -18.72 17.77 -2.77
C GLY A 344 -18.86 16.29 -3.11
N GLU A 345 -19.50 15.97 -4.24
CA GLU A 345 -19.69 14.60 -4.75
C GLU A 345 -18.42 13.98 -5.40
N SER A 346 -17.32 14.74 -5.43
CA SER A 346 -16.05 14.31 -6.03
C SER A 346 -15.12 13.69 -4.99
N MET A 347 -14.49 12.58 -5.38
CA MET A 347 -13.35 12.02 -4.67
C MET A 347 -12.04 12.42 -5.34
N TYR A 348 -10.92 12.27 -4.64
CA TYR A 348 -9.61 12.63 -5.19
C TYR A 348 -8.67 11.43 -5.23
N ALA A 349 -7.89 11.31 -6.30
CA ALA A 349 -6.93 10.24 -6.48
C ALA A 349 -5.58 10.76 -6.99
N PHE A 350 -4.50 10.09 -6.60
CA PHE A 350 -3.18 10.31 -7.19
C PHE A 350 -3.04 9.41 -8.41
N SER A 351 -2.68 10.00 -9.56
CA SER A 351 -2.54 9.29 -10.82
C SER A 351 -1.18 9.53 -11.46
N PRO A 352 -0.46 8.48 -11.91
CA PRO A 352 0.72 8.59 -12.76
C PRO A 352 0.38 8.76 -14.26
N GLY A 353 -0.90 8.99 -14.62
CA GLY A 353 -1.40 8.97 -16.00
C GLY A 353 -1.84 7.57 -16.43
N LEU A 354 -1.61 7.22 -17.69
CA LEU A 354 -2.00 5.92 -18.26
C LEU A 354 -1.05 4.78 -17.88
N TRP A 355 -1.63 3.61 -17.60
CA TRP A 355 -0.86 2.39 -17.36
C TRP A 355 -0.18 1.87 -18.63
N ALA A 356 -0.89 1.87 -19.76
CA ALA A 356 -0.37 1.29 -21.00
C ALA A 356 0.78 2.12 -21.64
N ASP A 357 1.08 3.31 -21.11
CA ASP A 357 2.18 4.15 -21.60
C ASP A 357 3.55 3.51 -21.29
N SER A 358 4.13 2.91 -22.33
CA SER A 358 5.41 2.19 -22.33
C SER A 358 6.64 3.10 -22.30
N GLY A 359 6.47 4.42 -22.43
CA GLY A 359 7.57 5.38 -22.61
C GLY A 359 8.39 5.71 -21.36
N HIS A 360 8.11 5.15 -20.18
CA HIS A 360 8.68 5.61 -18.89
C HIS A 360 8.47 7.12 -18.63
N GLU A 361 7.42 7.69 -19.22
CA GLU A 361 7.12 9.12 -19.19
C GLU A 361 5.88 9.42 -18.34
N TRP A 362 5.86 8.98 -17.09
CA TRP A 362 4.69 9.16 -16.22
C TRP A 362 4.72 10.50 -15.51
N ALA A 363 3.70 11.33 -15.75
CA ALA A 363 3.48 12.57 -15.03
C ALA A 363 2.49 12.29 -13.90
N TRP A 364 2.84 12.72 -12.69
CA TRP A 364 1.96 12.58 -11.55
C TRP A 364 1.03 13.78 -11.43
N SER A 365 -0.26 13.49 -11.26
CA SER A 365 -1.32 14.48 -11.08
C SER A 365 -2.24 14.06 -9.94
N LEU A 366 -2.85 15.06 -9.29
CA LEU A 366 -4.06 14.83 -8.50
C LEU A 366 -5.24 14.93 -9.46
N VAL A 367 -6.15 13.97 -9.40
CA VAL A 367 -7.38 13.94 -10.22
C VAL A 367 -8.61 13.99 -9.33
N ALA A 368 -9.67 14.61 -9.82
CA ALA A 368 -11.00 14.56 -9.26
C ALA A 368 -11.81 13.47 -9.98
N VAL A 369 -12.49 12.65 -9.19
CA VAL A 369 -13.29 11.50 -9.64
C VAL A 369 -14.74 11.81 -9.31
N ASP A 370 -15.54 12.01 -10.35
CA ASP A 370 -16.98 12.22 -10.22
C ASP A 370 -17.67 10.88 -9.97
N THR A 371 -18.17 10.69 -8.75
CA THR A 371 -18.79 9.42 -8.33
C THR A 371 -20.24 9.25 -8.80
N MET A 372 -20.78 10.21 -9.55
CA MET A 372 -22.12 10.16 -10.15
C MET A 372 -22.04 9.83 -11.63
N TYR A 373 -21.14 10.48 -12.36
CA TYR A 373 -21.05 10.35 -13.83
C TYR A 373 -19.82 9.57 -14.30
N GLY A 374 -18.90 9.24 -13.40
CA GLY A 374 -17.71 8.42 -13.71
C GLY A 374 -16.60 9.19 -14.39
N THR A 375 -16.74 10.51 -14.58
CA THR A 375 -15.71 11.33 -15.23
C THR A 375 -14.50 11.50 -14.31
N VAL A 376 -13.30 11.36 -14.88
CA VAL A 376 -12.05 11.61 -14.17
C VAL A 376 -11.35 12.80 -14.80
N THR A 377 -11.11 13.84 -14.01
CA THR A 377 -10.52 15.09 -14.51
C THR A 377 -9.29 15.46 -13.71
N LYS A 378 -8.31 16.05 -14.38
CA LYS A 378 -7.11 16.54 -13.71
C LYS A 378 -7.43 17.76 -12.86
N GLN A 379 -7.03 17.70 -11.59
CA GLN A 379 -7.14 18.80 -10.64
C GLN A 379 -5.83 19.58 -10.52
N CYS A 380 -4.72 18.88 -10.21
CA CYS A 380 -3.42 19.53 -9.96
C CYS A 380 -2.25 18.77 -10.61
N ASP A 381 -1.25 19.51 -11.08
CA ASP A 381 0.06 18.96 -11.45
C ASP A 381 0.92 18.70 -10.21
N ILE A 382 1.45 17.48 -10.06
CA ILE A 382 2.32 17.09 -8.95
C ILE A 382 3.78 16.97 -9.40
N ALA A 383 4.03 16.19 -10.45
CA ALA A 383 5.38 15.99 -10.97
C ALA A 383 5.39 15.75 -12.47
N PRO A 384 6.35 16.33 -13.20
CA PRO A 384 6.51 16.07 -14.62
C PRO A 384 7.05 14.65 -14.88
N LYS A 385 6.96 14.26 -16.16
CA LYS A 385 7.36 12.95 -16.70
C LYS A 385 8.81 12.56 -16.35
N GLY A 386 9.04 11.28 -16.07
CA GLY A 386 10.37 10.66 -16.00
C GLY A 386 11.15 10.95 -14.70
N ILE A 387 10.44 11.20 -13.60
CA ILE A 387 11.03 11.37 -12.26
C ILE A 387 10.65 10.20 -11.35
N PHE A 388 9.36 9.92 -11.25
CA PHE A 388 8.81 8.91 -10.35
C PHE A 388 8.28 7.71 -11.13
N GLN A 389 8.35 6.54 -10.48
CA GLN A 389 7.80 5.29 -10.99
C GLN A 389 6.28 5.36 -10.97
N ARG A 390 5.66 4.47 -11.74
CA ARG A 390 4.23 4.20 -11.68
C ARG A 390 3.98 3.17 -10.56
N TYR A 391 3.74 3.67 -9.35
CA TYR A 391 3.56 2.88 -8.14
C TYR A 391 2.22 3.24 -7.49
N TYR A 392 1.27 2.31 -7.46
CA TYR A 392 -0.08 2.58 -6.98
C TYR A 392 -0.30 2.32 -5.49
N GLY A 393 0.59 1.54 -4.84
CA GLY A 393 0.52 1.25 -3.40
C GLY A 393 1.01 2.38 -2.49
N GLY A 394 1.13 3.61 -2.99
CA GLY A 394 1.66 4.75 -2.22
C GLY A 394 0.62 5.47 -1.37
N SER A 395 -0.64 5.04 -1.43
CA SER A 395 -1.76 5.78 -0.86
C SER A 395 -1.78 5.75 0.66
N VAL A 396 -2.21 6.87 1.23
CA VAL A 396 -2.27 7.05 2.68
C VAL A 396 -3.72 6.97 3.15
N PHE A 397 -4.02 5.99 4.01
CA PHE A 397 -5.35 5.80 4.59
C PHE A 397 -5.80 7.04 5.35
N GLN A 398 -7.07 7.42 5.12
CA GLN A 398 -7.68 8.65 5.65
C GLN A 398 -6.84 9.91 5.41
N GLY A 399 -6.15 10.00 4.28
CA GLY A 399 -5.35 11.17 3.92
C GLY A 399 -6.13 12.50 3.96
N SER A 400 -7.45 12.46 3.90
CA SER A 400 -8.35 13.61 3.96
C SER A 400 -8.84 14.01 5.34
N SER A 401 -8.63 13.19 6.36
CA SER A 401 -8.99 13.52 7.75
C SER A 401 -8.12 14.63 8.36
N ASN A 402 -7.22 15.19 7.55
CA ASN A 402 -6.14 16.06 7.93
C ASN A 402 -6.59 17.47 8.31
N PRO A 403 -6.24 17.99 9.51
CA PRO A 403 -6.45 19.39 9.85
C PRO A 403 -5.62 20.34 8.97
N ASP A 404 -4.52 19.89 8.37
CA ASP A 404 -3.69 20.73 7.51
C ASP A 404 -4.22 20.86 6.05
N GLY A 405 -5.23 20.07 5.68
CA GLY A 405 -5.88 20.14 4.37
C GLY A 405 -5.11 19.48 3.21
N PHE A 406 -4.06 18.68 3.48
CA PHE A 406 -3.32 17.96 2.44
C PHE A 406 -3.72 16.48 2.39
N LEU A 407 -3.87 15.96 1.17
CA LEU A 407 -3.86 14.53 0.87
C LEU A 407 -2.43 14.06 0.69
N TYR A 408 -2.08 12.89 1.20
CA TYR A 408 -0.71 12.36 1.15
C TYR A 408 -0.60 11.10 0.28
N HIS A 409 0.55 10.94 -0.37
CA HIS A 409 0.92 9.75 -1.13
C HIS A 409 2.44 9.54 -1.12
N VAL A 410 2.91 8.31 -1.32
CA VAL A 410 4.33 7.97 -1.44
C VAL A 410 4.72 7.81 -2.90
N LEU A 411 5.63 8.66 -3.38
CA LEU A 411 6.18 8.58 -4.72
C LEU A 411 7.55 7.91 -4.71
N ARG A 412 7.70 6.81 -5.45
CA ARG A 412 8.97 6.10 -5.62
C ARG A 412 9.79 6.70 -6.76
N VAL A 413 11.04 7.05 -6.53
CA VAL A 413 11.92 7.61 -7.57
C VAL A 413 12.31 6.53 -8.59
N MET A 414 12.30 6.85 -9.87
CA MET A 414 12.71 5.90 -10.91
C MET A 414 14.15 5.41 -10.71
N TYR A 415 14.32 4.09 -10.83
CA TYR A 415 15.62 3.40 -10.77
C TYR A 415 16.43 3.64 -9.48
N SER A 416 15.75 3.99 -8.39
CA SER A 416 16.34 4.26 -7.07
C SER A 416 15.46 3.66 -5.97
N GLU A 417 16.07 3.40 -4.81
CA GLU A 417 15.36 3.03 -3.56
C GLU A 417 14.85 4.27 -2.80
N ALA A 418 15.03 5.46 -3.36
CA ALA A 418 14.56 6.71 -2.78
C ALA A 418 13.07 6.90 -2.99
N ASP A 419 12.39 7.30 -1.93
CA ASP A 419 10.98 7.66 -1.93
C ASP A 419 10.80 9.07 -1.36
N PHE A 420 9.67 9.68 -1.70
CA PHE A 420 9.20 10.94 -1.13
C PHE A 420 7.75 10.80 -0.70
N ILE A 421 7.41 11.37 0.45
CA ILE A 421 6.01 11.64 0.78
C ILE A 421 5.65 12.95 0.07
N VAL A 422 4.61 12.92 -0.74
CA VAL A 422 4.02 14.10 -1.35
C VAL A 422 2.70 14.43 -0.66
N GLY A 423 2.53 15.70 -0.31
CA GLY A 423 1.26 16.26 0.14
C GLY A 423 0.69 17.16 -0.95
N VAL A 424 -0.60 17.05 -1.26
CA VAL A 424 -1.32 17.96 -2.17
C VAL A 424 -2.57 18.49 -1.51
N ASN A 425 -2.74 19.81 -1.47
CA ASN A 425 -3.99 20.44 -1.05
C ASN A 425 -4.92 20.55 -2.27
N PRO A 426 -6.09 19.87 -2.29
CA PRO A 426 -6.96 19.82 -3.46
C PRO A 426 -7.56 21.18 -3.86
N ASP A 427 -7.76 22.07 -2.90
CA ASP A 427 -8.41 23.37 -3.09
C ASP A 427 -7.44 24.40 -3.71
N THR A 428 -6.17 24.35 -3.31
CA THR A 428 -5.15 25.35 -3.69
C THR A 428 -4.13 24.84 -4.70
N CYS A 429 -4.10 23.53 -4.95
CA CYS A 429 -3.01 22.85 -5.66
C CYS A 429 -1.62 23.19 -5.08
N GLU A 430 -1.54 23.42 -3.78
CA GLU A 430 -0.27 23.46 -3.08
C GLU A 430 0.31 22.04 -3.04
N VAL A 431 1.59 21.90 -3.43
CA VAL A 431 2.31 20.62 -3.45
C VAL A 431 3.53 20.71 -2.55
N ARG A 432 3.69 19.72 -1.67
CA ARG A 432 4.80 19.63 -0.71
C ARG A 432 5.47 18.27 -0.83
N PHE A 433 6.79 18.25 -0.68
CA PHE A 433 7.59 17.02 -0.69
C PHE A 433 8.37 16.93 0.63
N SER A 434 8.43 15.73 1.20
CA SER A 434 9.34 15.41 2.29
C SER A 434 10.81 15.53 1.88
N GLU A 435 11.73 15.40 2.85
CA GLU A 435 13.09 14.94 2.55
C GLU A 435 13.08 13.51 1.98
N VAL A 436 14.19 13.12 1.34
CA VAL A 436 14.36 11.77 0.79
C VAL A 436 14.26 10.73 1.90
N THR A 437 13.48 9.67 1.66
CA THR A 437 13.32 8.54 2.57
C THR A 437 13.33 7.21 1.81
N ASN A 438 13.02 6.10 2.48
CA ASN A 438 12.77 4.79 1.91
C ASN A 438 11.65 4.12 2.70
N LEU A 439 10.51 3.95 2.04
CA LEU A 439 9.26 3.43 2.61
C LEU A 439 8.79 2.16 1.89
N ARG A 440 9.66 1.52 1.11
CA ARG A 440 9.32 0.32 0.31
C ARG A 440 8.91 -0.90 1.12
N HIS A 441 9.25 -0.90 2.41
CA HIS A 441 8.94 -1.93 3.38
C HIS A 441 7.85 -1.48 4.36
N VAL A 442 7.23 -0.33 4.11
CA VAL A 442 6.19 0.26 4.97
C VAL A 442 4.85 0.14 4.27
N HIS A 443 3.90 -0.41 4.99
CA HIS A 443 2.57 -0.76 4.54
C HIS A 443 1.52 -0.03 5.38
N SER A 444 0.33 0.13 4.80
CA SER A 444 -0.82 0.74 5.45
C SER A 444 -0.50 2.09 6.11
N LEU A 445 0.25 2.94 5.40
CA LEU A 445 0.53 4.29 5.87
C LEU A 445 -0.77 5.06 6.02
N GLN A 446 -0.90 5.75 7.13
CA GLN A 446 -2.16 6.31 7.54
C GLN A 446 -1.96 7.64 8.25
N LEU A 447 -2.91 8.55 8.09
CA LEU A 447 -2.88 9.85 8.77
C LEU A 447 -3.68 9.80 10.06
N VAL A 448 -3.09 10.27 11.15
CA VAL A 448 -3.72 10.27 12.48
C VAL A 448 -3.75 11.69 12.99
N ASN A 449 -4.93 12.17 13.38
CA ASN A 449 -5.06 13.51 13.94
C ASN A 449 -4.43 13.57 15.33
N PRO A 450 -3.69 14.65 15.66
CA PRO A 450 -3.29 14.89 17.04
C PRO A 450 -4.54 14.91 17.92
N ALA A 451 -4.49 14.21 19.06
CA ALA A 451 -5.59 14.26 20.02
C ALA A 451 -5.77 15.72 20.48
N PRO A 452 -7.01 16.23 20.58
CA PRO A 452 -7.29 17.60 20.99
C PRO A 452 -6.79 17.93 22.40
#